data_AF-A0AAD5M5F0-F1
#
_entry.id   AF-A0AAD5M5F0-F1
#
_cell.length_a   1.000
_cell.length_b   1.000
_cell.length_c   1.000
_cell.angle_alpha   90.00
_cell.angle_beta   90.00
_cell.angle_gamma   90.00
#
_symmetry.space_group_name_H-M   'P 1'
#
loop_
_entity.id
_entity.type
_entity.pdbx_description
1 polymer ?
#
loop_
_entity_poly.entity_id
_entity_poly.type
_entity_poly.pdbx_seq_one_letter_code
_entity_poly.pdbx_strand_id
1 'polypeptide(L)'
;MAAATVHDMFNIWSVAVMFPLEVVFHPLERLSRALANARIHRGNFTSPIDAVVDPFTDILLDIDKNRVYEVASGRKLCEHGHTFIKSGALGRVHLRDGSIGVITVAIGLVTLICSLVTLVRMLAKVFLGPTKRLLNHALQYNAYVNILAGTIVTFAVHSSTVVTSTLTPMAGLGVITLEQAHAIILGSNLGTTATALLASLVTGRSDAVAMALVHFFFNLLGIAIFYPLPFFRHLVLRSSTALAHCSALWPLSAVIFLVMLFLFVPAISLGLVYMCTASDGTTVALGYVLSVLVGMNCAVFLLWYKFGEGRRLWHTLLERKRMERELRKYGGNIGMPTFVDPEPEPSEYEL
;
A
#
# COMPACT_ATOMS: atom_id res chain seq x y z
N MET A 1 -15.05 2.70 -10.18
CA MET A 1 -14.06 3.61 -9.56
C MET A 1 -14.17 3.62 -8.04
N ALA A 2 -15.35 3.81 -7.43
CA ALA A 2 -15.49 3.82 -5.97
C ALA A 2 -14.90 2.55 -5.33
N ALA A 3 -15.33 1.36 -5.75
CA ALA A 3 -14.75 0.10 -5.24
C ALA A 3 -13.21 0.00 -5.35
N ALA A 4 -12.59 0.68 -6.31
CA ALA A 4 -11.13 0.67 -6.46
C ALA A 4 -10.42 1.55 -5.42
N THR A 5 -11.07 2.62 -4.93
CA THR A 5 -10.49 3.61 -4.01
C THR A 5 -10.89 3.40 -2.54
N VAL A 6 -11.78 2.43 -2.26
CA VAL A 6 -12.22 2.13 -0.89
C VAL A 6 -11.02 1.76 0.01
N HIS A 7 -10.06 1.01 -0.52
CA HIS A 7 -8.87 0.62 0.26
C HIS A 7 -8.03 1.84 0.68
N ASP A 8 -7.84 2.80 -0.23
CA ASP A 8 -7.11 4.04 0.05
C ASP A 8 -7.84 4.87 1.09
N MET A 9 -9.16 5.05 0.93
CA MET A 9 -9.96 5.83 1.88
C MET A 9 -9.96 5.20 3.27
N PHE A 10 -10.10 3.87 3.37
CA PHE A 10 -10.00 3.17 4.64
C PHE A 10 -8.64 3.42 5.31
N ASN A 11 -7.53 3.29 4.56
CA ASN A 11 -6.20 3.51 5.10
C ASN A 11 -5.99 4.96 5.55
N ILE A 12 -6.42 5.94 4.75
CA ILE A 12 -6.29 7.37 5.07
C ILE A 12 -7.04 7.71 6.35
N TRP A 13 -8.31 7.29 6.46
CA TRP A 13 -9.09 7.57 7.66
C TRP A 13 -8.59 6.80 8.87
N SER A 14 -8.10 5.57 8.68
CA SER A 14 -7.45 4.80 9.75
C SER A 14 -6.21 5.52 10.26
N VAL A 15 -5.35 6.06 9.37
CA VAL A 15 -4.20 6.89 9.78
C VAL A 15 -4.68 8.15 10.49
N ALA A 16 -5.67 8.86 9.97
CA ALA A 16 -6.18 10.09 10.57
C ALA A 16 -6.68 9.90 12.02
N VAL A 17 -7.24 8.73 12.34
CA VAL A 17 -7.74 8.41 13.68
C VAL A 17 -6.67 7.74 14.55
N MET A 18 -5.97 6.74 14.02
CA MET A 18 -5.01 5.94 14.81
C MET A 18 -3.67 6.63 15.01
N PHE A 19 -3.22 7.49 14.09
CA PHE A 19 -1.91 8.14 14.23
C PHE A 19 -1.84 9.09 15.45
N PRO A 20 -2.81 9.99 15.68
CA PRO A 20 -2.83 10.78 16.92
C PRO A 20 -2.91 9.90 18.17
N LEU A 21 -3.68 8.81 18.12
CA LEU A 21 -3.77 7.85 19.21
C LEU A 21 -2.43 7.17 19.48
N GLU A 22 -1.70 6.81 18.42
CA GLU A 22 -0.36 6.21 18.52
C GLU A 22 0.64 7.17 19.13
N VAL A 23 0.64 8.44 18.72
CA VAL A 23 1.53 9.48 19.26
C VAL A 23 1.29 9.73 20.76
N VAL A 24 0.05 9.61 21.24
CA VAL A 24 -0.29 9.90 22.64
C VAL A 24 -0.07 8.67 23.54
N PHE A 25 -0.48 7.48 23.08
CA PHE A 25 -0.56 6.29 23.94
C PHE A 25 0.44 5.19 23.58
N HIS A 26 1.03 5.23 22.38
CA HIS A 26 1.89 4.19 21.80
C HIS A 26 1.34 2.74 21.90
N PRO A 27 0.03 2.47 21.68
CA PRO A 27 -0.55 1.14 21.82
C PRO A 27 0.04 0.15 20.81
N LEU A 28 0.25 0.54 19.54
CA LEU A 28 0.77 -0.35 18.51
C LEU A 28 2.23 -0.67 18.78
N GLU A 29 3.06 0.32 19.10
CA GLU A 29 4.48 0.13 19.41
C GLU A 29 4.67 -0.78 20.63
N ARG A 30 3.96 -0.50 21.73
CA ARG A 30 4.07 -1.29 22.97
C ARG A 30 3.64 -2.73 22.76
N LEU A 31 2.49 -2.94 22.11
CA LEU A 31 1.98 -4.28 21.81
C LEU A 31 2.93 -5.07 20.89
N SER A 32 3.42 -4.41 19.83
CA SER A 32 4.28 -5.05 18.84
C SER A 32 5.65 -5.40 19.39
N ARG A 33 6.27 -4.52 20.19
CA ARG A 33 7.55 -4.81 20.86
C ARG A 33 7.41 -5.91 21.91
N ALA A 34 6.34 -5.91 22.70
CA ALA A 34 6.09 -6.96 23.68
C ALA A 34 6.01 -8.35 23.01
N LEU A 35 5.28 -8.45 21.89
CA LEU A 35 5.12 -9.70 21.15
C LEU A 35 6.38 -10.10 20.35
N ALA A 36 7.11 -9.14 19.78
CA ALA A 36 8.36 -9.40 19.08
C ALA A 36 9.44 -9.95 20.04
N ASN A 37 9.58 -9.36 21.23
CA ASN A 37 10.57 -9.77 22.23
C ASN A 37 10.24 -11.12 22.89
N ALA A 38 8.94 -11.41 23.09
CA ALA A 38 8.48 -12.68 23.65
C ALA A 38 8.82 -13.88 22.74
N ARG A 39 8.89 -13.67 21.42
CA ARG A 39 9.10 -14.75 20.45
C ARG A 39 10.57 -15.18 20.30
N ILE A 40 11.52 -14.28 20.56
CA ILE A 40 12.95 -14.55 20.36
C ILE A 40 13.52 -15.50 21.44
N HIS A 41 12.81 -15.69 22.55
CA HIS A 41 13.20 -16.65 23.59
C HIS A 41 13.03 -18.13 23.20
N ARG A 42 12.50 -18.44 22.01
CA ARG A 42 12.39 -19.82 21.51
C ARG A 42 12.79 -19.95 20.03
N GLY A 43 14.08 -20.21 19.81
CA GLY A 43 14.60 -20.95 18.66
C GLY A 43 14.90 -20.14 17.39
N ASN A 44 16.11 -20.33 16.85
CA ASN A 44 16.45 -20.03 15.46
C ASN A 44 15.49 -20.80 14.55
N PHE A 45 14.38 -20.17 14.15
CA PHE A 45 13.55 -20.70 13.07
C PHE A 45 14.35 -20.49 11.79
N THR A 46 15.03 -21.53 11.32
CA THR A 46 15.64 -21.52 9.99
C THR A 46 14.52 -21.24 9.00
N SER A 47 14.67 -20.19 8.21
CA SER A 47 13.69 -19.77 7.22
C SER A 47 13.29 -20.98 6.36
N PRO A 48 12.01 -21.38 6.30
CA PRO A 48 11.56 -22.47 5.44
C PRO A 48 11.87 -22.20 3.97
N ILE A 49 12.00 -20.92 3.59
CA ILE A 49 12.41 -20.50 2.25
C ILE A 49 13.89 -20.78 2.07
N ASP A 50 14.74 -20.43 3.04
CA ASP A 50 16.19 -20.65 2.96
C ASP A 50 16.49 -22.15 2.89
N ALA A 51 15.77 -22.98 3.65
CA ALA A 51 15.87 -24.43 3.56
C ALA A 51 15.54 -25.00 2.16
N VAL A 52 14.70 -24.31 1.38
CA VAL A 52 14.37 -24.68 0.00
C VAL A 52 15.32 -24.04 -1.00
N VAL A 53 15.81 -22.81 -0.76
CA VAL A 53 16.59 -22.00 -1.70
C VAL A 53 18.10 -22.22 -1.58
N ASP A 54 18.62 -22.40 -0.37
CA ASP A 54 20.03 -22.64 -0.08
C ASP A 54 20.59 -23.83 -0.88
N PRO A 55 19.95 -25.01 -0.96
CA PRO A 55 20.51 -26.12 -1.75
C PRO A 55 20.67 -25.77 -3.24
N PHE A 56 19.79 -24.95 -3.83
CA PHE A 56 19.94 -24.50 -5.22
C PHE A 56 21.03 -23.43 -5.36
N THR A 57 21.17 -22.58 -4.35
CA THR A 57 22.14 -21.49 -4.33
C THR A 57 23.55 -22.05 -4.16
N ASP A 58 23.75 -23.01 -3.26
CA ASP A 58 25.03 -23.66 -2.99
C ASP A 58 25.53 -24.48 -4.20
N ILE A 59 24.62 -25.07 -4.98
CA ILE A 59 24.95 -25.73 -6.25
C ILE A 59 25.49 -24.72 -7.27
N LEU A 60 24.88 -23.54 -7.33
CA LEU A 60 25.23 -22.51 -8.31
C LEU A 60 26.49 -21.74 -7.91
N LEU A 61 26.55 -21.26 -6.66
CA LEU A 61 27.59 -20.39 -6.11
C LEU A 61 27.55 -20.35 -4.58
N ASP A 62 28.60 -20.86 -3.92
CA ASP A 62 28.82 -20.72 -2.48
C ASP A 62 29.88 -19.63 -2.20
N ILE A 63 29.48 -18.60 -1.45
CA ILE A 63 30.27 -17.39 -1.19
C ILE A 63 30.59 -17.31 0.30
N ASP A 64 31.80 -16.84 0.63
CA ASP A 64 32.15 -16.45 1.98
C ASP A 64 31.44 -15.14 2.40
N LYS A 65 30.19 -15.26 2.88
CA LYS A 65 29.35 -14.15 3.35
C LYS A 65 30.08 -13.27 4.39
N ASN A 66 30.93 -13.87 5.25
CA ASN A 66 31.64 -13.14 6.30
C ASN A 66 32.74 -12.25 5.71
N ARG A 67 33.54 -12.77 4.77
CA ARG A 67 34.60 -11.98 4.12
C ARG A 67 34.01 -10.85 3.26
N VAL A 68 32.92 -11.11 2.56
CA VAL A 68 32.19 -10.07 1.81
C VAL A 68 31.71 -8.96 2.75
N TYR A 69 31.14 -9.33 3.90
CA TYR A 69 30.68 -8.35 4.90
C TYR A 69 31.83 -7.55 5.51
N GLU A 70 32.96 -8.18 5.84
CA GLU A 70 34.14 -7.50 6.38
C GLU A 70 34.76 -6.51 5.40
N VAL A 71 34.80 -6.86 4.11
CA VAL A 71 35.28 -5.95 3.06
C VAL A 71 34.28 -4.81 2.81
N ALA A 72 32.98 -5.11 2.73
CA ALA A 72 31.93 -4.11 2.52
C ALA A 72 31.79 -3.12 3.69
N SER A 73 32.07 -3.56 4.92
CA SER A 73 32.09 -2.71 6.12
C SER A 73 33.42 -1.96 6.32
N GLY A 74 34.38 -2.11 5.41
CA GLY A 74 35.69 -1.44 5.47
C GLY A 74 36.62 -2.00 6.55
N ARG A 75 36.32 -3.16 7.13
CA ARG A 75 37.14 -3.81 8.17
C ARG A 75 38.33 -4.58 7.60
N LYS A 76 38.27 -4.99 6.32
CA LYS A 76 39.38 -5.65 5.60
C LYS A 76 39.56 -5.07 4.20
N LEU A 77 40.81 -4.98 3.74
CA LEU A 77 41.16 -4.58 2.38
C LEU A 77 41.15 -5.80 1.44
N CYS A 78 40.85 -5.57 0.16
CA CYS A 78 40.92 -6.60 -0.87
C CYS A 78 42.40 -6.96 -1.15
N GLU A 79 42.83 -8.14 -0.71
CA GLU A 79 44.16 -8.67 -1.01
C GLU A 79 44.17 -9.40 -2.37
N HIS A 80 45.23 -9.18 -3.16
CA HIS A 80 45.39 -9.86 -4.45
C HIS A 80 45.70 -11.35 -4.23
N GLY A 81 44.83 -12.22 -4.77
CA GLY A 81 44.98 -13.69 -4.72
C GLY A 81 43.97 -14.42 -3.84
N HIS A 82 43.13 -13.69 -3.09
CA HIS A 82 42.04 -14.29 -2.32
C HIS A 82 40.70 -14.14 -3.07
N THR A 83 40.03 -15.27 -3.33
CA THR A 83 38.70 -15.32 -3.93
C THR A 83 37.62 -15.25 -2.84
N PHE A 84 36.48 -14.65 -3.16
CA PHE A 84 35.30 -14.65 -2.28
C PHE A 84 34.48 -15.94 -2.39
N ILE A 85 34.78 -16.77 -3.38
CA ILE A 85 34.02 -17.97 -3.76
C ILE A 85 34.66 -19.19 -3.10
N LYS A 86 33.86 -19.95 -2.35
CA LYS A 86 34.26 -21.21 -1.70
C LYS A 86 34.03 -22.42 -2.59
N SER A 87 32.86 -22.49 -3.23
CA SER A 87 32.41 -23.64 -4.02
C SER A 87 31.30 -23.25 -5.02
N GLY A 88 30.79 -24.22 -5.78
CA GLY A 88 29.69 -24.05 -6.73
C GLY A 88 30.11 -24.11 -8.20
N ALA A 89 29.12 -24.24 -9.09
CA ALA A 89 29.33 -24.39 -10.53
C ALA A 89 30.08 -23.20 -11.15
N LEU A 90 29.79 -21.97 -10.70
CA LEU A 90 30.45 -20.75 -11.17
C LEU A 90 31.88 -20.58 -10.63
N GLY A 91 32.19 -21.15 -9.47
CA GLY A 91 33.54 -21.13 -8.89
C GLY A 91 34.53 -22.08 -9.58
N ARG A 92 34.04 -23.02 -10.39
CA ARG A 92 34.89 -23.93 -11.19
C ARG A 92 35.37 -23.30 -12.50
N VAL A 93 34.78 -22.18 -12.91
CA VAL A 93 35.19 -21.44 -14.10
C VAL A 93 36.29 -20.46 -13.69
N HIS A 94 37.44 -20.46 -14.38
CA HIS A 94 38.57 -19.56 -14.11
C HIS A 94 38.27 -18.14 -14.59
N LEU A 95 37.26 -17.50 -14.01
CA LEU A 95 36.88 -16.11 -14.27
C LEU A 95 37.24 -15.25 -13.07
N ARG A 96 37.40 -13.95 -13.30
CA ARG A 96 37.59 -12.96 -12.23
C ARG A 96 36.31 -12.88 -11.39
N ASP A 97 36.43 -12.76 -10.07
CA ASP A 97 35.30 -12.65 -9.13
C ASP A 97 34.28 -11.57 -9.55
N GLY A 98 34.74 -10.45 -10.11
CA GLY A 98 33.87 -9.40 -10.66
C GLY A 98 32.98 -9.88 -11.81
N SER A 99 33.50 -10.70 -12.73
CA SER A 99 32.73 -11.29 -13.83
C SER A 99 31.70 -12.29 -13.31
N ILE A 100 32.07 -13.09 -12.31
CA ILE A 100 31.16 -14.05 -11.65
C ILE A 100 30.03 -13.30 -10.93
N GLY A 101 30.35 -12.17 -10.27
CA GLY A 101 29.37 -11.29 -9.67
C GLY A 101 28.34 -10.77 -10.68
N VAL A 102 28.80 -10.27 -11.84
CA VAL A 102 27.91 -9.79 -12.91
C VAL A 102 27.01 -10.90 -13.45
N ILE A 103 27.57 -12.10 -13.69
CA ILE A 103 26.79 -13.27 -14.15
C ILE A 103 25.73 -13.66 -13.12
N THR A 104 26.09 -13.68 -11.84
CA THR A 104 25.17 -14.03 -10.75
C THR A 104 24.02 -13.03 -10.63
N VAL A 105 24.32 -11.73 -10.72
CA VAL A 105 23.29 -10.67 -10.74
C VAL A 105 22.38 -10.82 -11.96
N ALA A 106 22.93 -11.13 -13.13
CA ALA A 106 22.14 -11.33 -14.35
C ALA A 106 21.19 -12.55 -14.22
N ILE A 107 21.69 -13.69 -13.74
CA ILE A 107 20.87 -14.89 -13.49
C ILE A 107 19.78 -14.59 -12.44
N GLY A 108 20.15 -13.92 -11.33
CA GLY A 108 19.21 -13.52 -10.29
C GLY A 108 18.11 -12.60 -10.82
N LEU A 109 18.47 -11.62 -11.65
CA LEU A 109 17.51 -10.70 -12.28
C LEU A 109 16.56 -11.44 -13.24
N VAL A 110 17.09 -12.35 -14.08
CA VAL A 110 16.26 -13.15 -15.00
C VAL A 110 15.31 -14.05 -14.22
N THR A 111 15.80 -14.77 -13.20
CA THR A 111 14.95 -15.62 -12.35
C THR A 111 13.88 -14.80 -11.63
N LEU A 112 14.22 -13.60 -11.14
CA LEU A 112 13.27 -12.68 -10.52
C LEU A 112 12.19 -12.19 -11.50
N ILE A 113 12.58 -11.81 -12.72
CA ILE A 113 11.62 -11.39 -13.75
C ILE A 113 10.72 -12.56 -14.15
N CYS A 114 11.29 -13.75 -14.40
CA CYS A 114 10.52 -14.95 -14.74
C CYS A 114 9.56 -15.36 -13.62
N SER A 115 9.99 -15.30 -12.36
CA SER A 115 9.13 -15.62 -11.21
C SER A 115 8.00 -14.61 -11.08
N LEU A 116 8.28 -13.30 -11.22
CA LEU A 116 7.26 -12.25 -11.18
C LEU A 116 6.23 -12.40 -12.31
N VAL A 117 6.68 -12.64 -13.55
CA VAL A 117 5.78 -12.84 -14.70
C VAL A 117 4.95 -14.12 -14.53
N THR A 118 5.54 -15.20 -14.04
CA THR A 118 4.83 -16.48 -13.82
C THR A 118 3.81 -16.33 -12.69
N LEU A 119 4.17 -15.63 -11.61
CA LEU A 119 3.27 -15.31 -10.51
C LEU A 119 2.05 -14.53 -11.03
N VAL A 120 2.25 -13.47 -11.81
CA VAL A 120 1.16 -12.68 -12.41
C VAL A 120 0.28 -13.53 -13.34
N ARG A 121 0.86 -14.46 -14.11
CA ARG A 121 0.10 -15.37 -14.98
C ARG A 121 -0.72 -16.41 -14.20
N MET A 122 -0.15 -16.99 -13.14
CA MET A 122 -0.86 -17.94 -12.28
C MET A 122 -2.02 -17.26 -11.55
N LEU A 123 -1.77 -16.05 -11.09
CA LEU A 123 -2.71 -15.21 -10.41
C LEU A 123 -3.95 -14.91 -11.26
N ALA A 124 -3.76 -14.56 -12.53
CA ALA A 124 -4.86 -14.40 -13.48
C ALA A 124 -5.69 -15.70 -13.65
N LYS A 125 -5.03 -16.87 -13.72
CA LYS A 125 -5.70 -18.18 -13.89
C LYS A 125 -6.49 -18.62 -12.65
N VAL A 126 -5.91 -18.46 -11.45
CA VAL A 126 -6.54 -18.82 -10.17
C VAL A 126 -7.74 -17.93 -9.87
N PHE A 127 -7.70 -16.68 -10.31
CA PHE A 127 -8.77 -15.74 -10.02
C PHE A 127 -10.00 -15.90 -10.91
N LEU A 128 -9.81 -16.31 -12.18
CA LEU A 128 -10.91 -16.51 -13.13
C LEU A 128 -11.78 -17.75 -12.82
N GLY A 129 -11.31 -18.70 -12.00
CA GLY A 129 -12.02 -19.94 -11.69
C GLY A 129 -12.43 -20.09 -10.21
N PRO A 130 -11.60 -20.73 -9.35
CA PRO A 130 -11.97 -21.05 -7.97
C PRO A 130 -12.29 -19.82 -7.11
N THR A 131 -11.49 -18.76 -7.23
CA THR A 131 -11.63 -17.58 -6.37
C THR A 131 -12.94 -16.83 -6.63
N LYS A 132 -13.34 -16.68 -7.90
CA LYS A 132 -14.62 -16.11 -8.28
C LYS A 132 -15.81 -16.90 -7.72
N ARG A 133 -15.73 -18.25 -7.74
CA ARG A 133 -16.79 -19.11 -7.17
C ARG A 133 -16.87 -18.96 -5.65
N LEU A 134 -15.73 -18.99 -4.97
CA LEU A 134 -15.66 -18.79 -3.52
C LEU A 134 -16.20 -17.42 -3.12
N LEU A 135 -15.81 -16.37 -3.86
CA LEU A 135 -16.26 -15.00 -3.61
C LEU A 135 -17.76 -14.85 -3.81
N ASN A 136 -18.29 -15.37 -4.92
CA ASN A 136 -19.74 -15.39 -5.18
C ASN A 136 -20.52 -16.13 -4.09
N HIS A 137 -19.96 -17.21 -3.54
CA HIS A 137 -20.60 -17.93 -2.45
C HIS A 137 -20.54 -17.15 -1.13
N ALA A 138 -19.39 -16.57 -0.79
CA ALA A 138 -19.21 -15.73 0.41
C ALA A 138 -20.14 -14.50 0.39
N LEU A 139 -20.34 -13.90 -0.78
CA LEU A 139 -21.20 -12.73 -1.00
C LEU A 139 -22.68 -12.95 -0.61
N GLN A 140 -23.14 -14.19 -0.51
CA GLN A 140 -24.51 -14.53 -0.10
C GLN A 140 -24.71 -14.57 1.43
N TYR A 141 -23.64 -14.46 2.22
CA TYR A 141 -23.70 -14.51 3.68
C TYR A 141 -23.55 -13.11 4.30
N ASN A 142 -23.23 -13.09 5.60
CA ASN A 142 -23.03 -11.88 6.38
C ASN A 142 -21.76 -11.14 5.98
N ALA A 143 -21.78 -9.85 6.25
CA ALA A 143 -20.71 -8.93 5.86
C ALA A 143 -19.35 -9.24 6.56
N TYR A 144 -19.37 -9.90 7.73
CA TYR A 144 -18.17 -10.45 8.39
C TYR A 144 -17.56 -11.65 7.66
N VAL A 145 -18.39 -12.48 7.01
CA VAL A 145 -17.91 -13.59 6.16
C VAL A 145 -17.17 -13.03 4.95
N ASN A 146 -17.64 -11.91 4.41
CA ASN A 146 -16.96 -11.22 3.32
C ASN A 146 -15.56 -10.70 3.71
N ILE A 147 -15.39 -10.19 4.95
CA ILE A 147 -14.07 -9.83 5.49
C ILE A 147 -13.19 -11.09 5.56
N LEU A 148 -13.68 -12.17 6.19
CA LEU A 148 -12.91 -13.40 6.33
C LEU A 148 -12.52 -14.00 4.97
N ALA A 149 -13.44 -13.99 4.01
CA ALA A 149 -13.18 -14.45 2.65
C ALA A 149 -12.08 -13.62 1.98
N GLY A 150 -12.13 -12.29 2.10
CA GLY A 150 -11.07 -11.40 1.62
C GLY A 150 -9.72 -11.72 2.25
N THR A 151 -9.68 -11.96 3.56
CA THR A 151 -8.45 -12.31 4.28
C THR A 151 -7.87 -13.64 3.79
N ILE A 152 -8.68 -14.70 3.73
CA ILE A 152 -8.23 -16.04 3.31
C ILE A 152 -7.77 -16.02 1.85
N VAL A 153 -8.56 -15.40 0.96
CA VAL A 153 -8.20 -15.32 -0.46
C VAL A 153 -6.89 -14.56 -0.63
N THR A 154 -6.74 -13.39 -0.03
CA THR A 154 -5.51 -12.60 -0.18
C THR A 154 -4.31 -13.28 0.47
N PHE A 155 -4.49 -13.94 1.61
CA PHE A 155 -3.42 -14.70 2.25
C PHE A 155 -2.94 -15.85 1.35
N ALA A 156 -3.85 -16.62 0.77
CA ALA A 156 -3.53 -17.73 -0.14
C ALA A 156 -2.92 -17.26 -1.46
N VAL A 157 -3.43 -16.15 -2.00
CA VAL A 157 -3.03 -15.59 -3.30
C VAL A 157 -1.81 -14.66 -3.17
N HIS A 158 -1.49 -14.22 -1.95
CA HIS A 158 -0.37 -13.35 -1.62
C HIS A 158 -0.44 -11.96 -2.30
N SER A 159 -1.62 -11.54 -2.76
CA SER A 159 -1.81 -10.30 -3.52
C SER A 159 -3.20 -9.69 -3.34
N SER A 160 -3.27 -8.55 -2.67
CA SER A 160 -4.51 -7.79 -2.49
C SER A 160 -4.96 -7.05 -3.76
N THR A 161 -4.02 -6.66 -4.64
CA THR A 161 -4.33 -5.95 -5.89
C THR A 161 -5.17 -6.80 -6.83
N VAL A 162 -5.07 -8.12 -6.74
CA VAL A 162 -5.82 -9.05 -7.59
C VAL A 162 -7.24 -9.20 -7.08
N VAL A 163 -7.42 -9.23 -5.76
CA VAL A 163 -8.75 -9.15 -5.14
C VAL A 163 -9.43 -7.83 -5.50
N THR A 164 -8.73 -6.70 -5.36
CA THR A 164 -9.32 -5.39 -5.68
C THR A 164 -9.62 -5.22 -7.18
N SER A 165 -8.73 -5.69 -8.07
CA SER A 165 -8.91 -5.55 -9.53
C SER A 165 -10.05 -6.39 -10.10
N THR A 166 -10.47 -7.43 -9.38
CA THR A 166 -11.60 -8.29 -9.77
C THR A 166 -12.92 -7.82 -9.19
N LEU A 167 -12.91 -7.32 -7.95
CA LEU A 167 -14.07 -6.66 -7.34
C LEU A 167 -14.48 -5.39 -8.09
N THR A 168 -13.50 -4.61 -8.57
CA THR A 168 -13.76 -3.34 -9.26
C THR A 168 -14.71 -3.46 -10.46
N PRO A 169 -14.48 -4.34 -11.45
CA PRO A 169 -15.42 -4.53 -12.57
C PRO A 169 -16.73 -5.18 -12.13
N MET A 170 -16.73 -6.08 -11.13
CA MET A 170 -17.97 -6.67 -10.61
C MET A 170 -18.88 -5.61 -9.98
N ALA A 171 -18.30 -4.66 -9.23
CA ALA A 171 -19.03 -3.52 -8.70
C ALA A 171 -19.47 -2.56 -9.82
N GLY A 172 -18.64 -2.36 -10.85
CA GLY A 172 -18.98 -1.57 -12.03
C GLY A 172 -20.14 -2.15 -12.86
N LEU A 173 -20.31 -3.47 -12.85
CA LEU A 173 -21.41 -4.18 -13.50
C LEU A 173 -22.64 -4.38 -12.59
N GLY A 174 -22.60 -3.88 -11.35
CA GLY A 174 -23.69 -4.04 -10.38
C GLY A 174 -23.86 -5.46 -9.82
N VAL A 175 -22.89 -6.36 -10.05
CA VAL A 175 -22.92 -7.74 -9.53
C VAL A 175 -22.74 -7.78 -8.01
N ILE A 176 -21.99 -6.80 -7.48
CA ILE A 176 -21.77 -6.63 -6.04
C ILE A 176 -22.03 -5.19 -5.65
N THR A 177 -22.50 -4.99 -4.43
CA THR A 177 -22.66 -3.66 -3.83
C THR A 177 -21.31 -3.09 -3.40
N LEU A 178 -21.24 -1.76 -3.24
CA LEU A 178 -20.03 -1.09 -2.76
C LEU A 178 -19.71 -1.51 -1.31
N GLU A 179 -20.73 -1.77 -0.50
CA GLU A 179 -20.63 -2.26 0.87
C GLU A 179 -20.04 -3.68 0.94
N GLN A 180 -20.45 -4.57 0.04
CA GLN A 180 -19.87 -5.90 -0.09
C GLN A 180 -18.42 -5.83 -0.55
N ALA A 181 -18.12 -5.00 -1.55
CA ALA A 181 -16.75 -4.78 -2.02
C ALA A 181 -15.86 -4.22 -0.90
N HIS A 182 -16.37 -3.27 -0.12
CA HIS A 182 -15.68 -2.70 1.04
C HIS A 182 -15.30 -3.77 2.05
N ALA A 183 -16.25 -4.64 2.46
CA ALA A 183 -15.97 -5.72 3.41
C ALA A 183 -14.85 -6.65 2.93
N ILE A 184 -14.87 -7.06 1.66
CA ILE A 184 -13.85 -7.95 1.09
C ILE A 184 -12.49 -7.25 1.00
N ILE A 185 -12.47 -5.96 0.65
CA ILE A 185 -11.25 -5.15 0.58
C ILE A 185 -10.60 -5.00 1.96
N LEU A 186 -11.39 -4.76 3.02
CA LEU A 186 -10.88 -4.72 4.40
C LEU A 186 -10.23 -6.06 4.77
N GLY A 187 -10.91 -7.17 4.47
CA GLY A 187 -10.38 -8.51 4.66
C GLY A 187 -9.07 -8.73 3.91
N SER A 188 -9.02 -8.29 2.65
CA SER A 188 -7.84 -8.38 1.78
C SER A 188 -6.64 -7.63 2.37
N ASN A 189 -6.84 -6.43 2.91
CA ASN A 189 -5.78 -5.67 3.59
C ASN A 189 -5.22 -6.44 4.78
N LEU A 190 -6.08 -7.02 5.62
CA LEU A 190 -5.66 -7.87 6.73
C LEU A 190 -4.86 -9.09 6.24
N GLY A 191 -5.29 -9.73 5.13
CA GLY A 191 -4.59 -10.84 4.50
C GLY A 191 -3.16 -10.48 4.09
N THR A 192 -2.95 -9.34 3.43
CA THR A 192 -1.61 -8.86 3.06
C THR A 192 -0.71 -8.64 4.27
N THR A 193 -1.25 -8.10 5.37
CA THR A 193 -0.45 -7.92 6.59
C THR A 193 -0.15 -9.23 7.31
N ALA A 194 -1.05 -10.21 7.28
CA ALA A 194 -0.79 -11.55 7.82
C ALA A 194 0.34 -12.25 7.06
N THR A 195 0.37 -12.08 5.74
CA THR A 195 1.45 -12.54 4.88
C THR A 195 2.78 -11.87 5.21
N ALA A 196 2.80 -10.54 5.35
CA ALA A 196 4.00 -9.80 5.74
C ALA A 196 4.50 -10.20 7.14
N LEU A 197 3.58 -10.48 8.07
CA LEU A 197 3.91 -11.01 9.38
C LEU A 197 4.60 -12.37 9.27
N LEU A 198 4.05 -13.35 8.54
CA LEU A 198 4.72 -14.63 8.33
C LEU A 198 6.10 -14.48 7.70
N ALA A 199 6.24 -13.62 6.69
CA ALA A 199 7.54 -13.34 6.07
C ALA A 199 8.54 -12.74 7.08
N SER A 200 8.12 -11.81 7.94
CA SER A 200 9.00 -11.23 8.95
C SER A 200 9.48 -12.26 9.99
N LEU A 201 8.62 -13.21 10.35
CA LEU A 201 8.91 -14.26 11.33
C LEU A 201 9.98 -15.23 10.83
N VAL A 202 10.04 -15.41 9.52
CA VAL A 202 11.05 -16.20 8.82
C VAL A 202 12.43 -15.52 8.85
N THR A 203 12.49 -14.18 8.90
CA THR A 203 13.77 -13.44 8.96
C THR A 203 14.45 -13.47 10.33
N GLY A 204 13.72 -13.81 11.40
CA GLY A 204 14.26 -13.90 12.76
C GLY A 204 14.73 -12.58 13.40
N ARG A 205 14.55 -11.42 12.75
CA ARG A 205 14.95 -10.11 13.28
C ARG A 205 13.82 -9.49 14.11
N SER A 206 14.10 -9.12 15.36
CA SER A 206 13.16 -8.44 16.27
C SER A 206 12.45 -7.27 15.61
N ASP A 207 13.22 -6.44 14.93
CA ASP A 207 12.75 -5.17 14.39
C ASP A 207 11.82 -5.39 13.20
N ALA A 208 12.12 -6.40 12.37
CA ALA A 208 11.28 -6.79 11.23
C ALA A 208 9.92 -7.33 11.72
N VAL A 209 9.93 -8.17 12.76
CA VAL A 209 8.72 -8.72 13.36
C VAL A 209 7.89 -7.64 14.04
N ALA A 210 8.53 -6.72 14.77
CA ALA A 210 7.85 -5.60 15.40
C ALA A 210 7.16 -4.71 14.36
N MET A 211 7.84 -4.36 13.26
CA MET A 211 7.25 -3.55 12.19
C MET A 211 6.08 -4.27 11.49
N ALA A 212 6.19 -5.58 11.24
CA ALA A 212 5.11 -6.35 10.65
C ALA A 212 3.90 -6.49 11.58
N LEU A 213 4.14 -6.62 12.90
CA LEU A 213 3.08 -6.61 13.92
C LEU A 213 2.38 -5.26 14.00
N VAL A 214 3.11 -4.13 13.95
CA VAL A 214 2.51 -2.80 13.89
C VAL A 214 1.57 -2.70 12.68
N HIS A 215 2.04 -3.14 11.50
CA HIS A 215 1.23 -3.11 10.28
C HIS A 215 -0.02 -4.02 10.38
N PHE A 216 0.13 -5.20 10.95
CA PHE A 216 -0.98 -6.14 11.18
C PHE A 216 -2.01 -5.58 12.17
N PHE A 217 -1.58 -5.08 13.32
CA PHE A 217 -2.48 -4.50 14.32
C PHE A 217 -3.11 -3.20 13.86
N PHE A 218 -2.42 -2.38 13.08
CA PHE A 218 -3.01 -1.20 12.44
C PHE A 218 -4.23 -1.58 11.59
N ASN A 219 -4.11 -2.62 10.75
CA ASN A 219 -5.23 -3.08 9.93
C ASN A 219 -6.31 -3.78 10.75
N LEU A 220 -5.93 -4.63 11.72
CA LEU A 220 -6.88 -5.34 12.56
C LEU A 220 -7.72 -4.39 13.42
N LEU A 221 -7.08 -3.44 14.09
CA LEU A 221 -7.77 -2.42 14.89
C LEU A 221 -8.52 -1.43 14.01
N GLY A 222 -7.97 -1.05 12.86
CA GLY A 222 -8.67 -0.25 11.86
C GLY A 222 -10.00 -0.89 11.46
N ILE A 223 -10.01 -2.18 11.15
CA ILE A 223 -11.24 -2.93 10.85
C ILE A 223 -12.18 -2.95 12.06
N ALA A 224 -11.66 -3.22 13.26
CA ALA A 224 -12.46 -3.26 14.49
C ALA A 224 -13.13 -1.92 14.83
N ILE A 225 -12.52 -0.78 14.46
CA ILE A 225 -13.07 0.55 14.69
C ILE A 225 -13.99 0.98 13.54
N PHE A 226 -13.52 0.88 12.29
CA PHE A 226 -14.20 1.49 11.14
C PHE A 226 -15.36 0.66 10.59
N TYR A 227 -15.38 -0.66 10.84
CA TYR A 227 -16.38 -1.52 10.24
C TYR A 227 -17.68 -1.65 11.06
N PRO A 228 -17.63 -1.92 12.39
CA PRO A 228 -18.85 -2.06 13.19
C PRO A 228 -19.59 -0.73 13.39
N LEU A 229 -18.86 0.39 13.43
CA LEU A 229 -19.43 1.70 13.66
C LEU A 229 -19.97 2.29 12.34
N PRO A 230 -21.30 2.53 12.23
CA PRO A 230 -21.90 2.97 10.98
C PRO A 230 -21.36 4.32 10.52
N PHE A 231 -21.08 5.24 11.46
CA PHE A 231 -20.50 6.55 11.16
C PHE A 231 -19.18 6.45 10.36
N PHE A 232 -18.22 5.68 10.87
CA PHE A 232 -16.92 5.51 10.22
C PHE A 232 -17.03 4.75 8.90
N ARG A 233 -17.92 3.75 8.84
CA ARG A 233 -18.21 3.03 7.59
C ARG A 233 -18.73 3.98 6.51
N HIS A 234 -19.69 4.84 6.84
CA HIS A 234 -20.23 5.82 5.89
C HIS A 234 -19.20 6.86 5.48
N LEU A 235 -18.28 7.23 6.36
CA LEU A 235 -17.19 8.16 6.05
C LEU A 235 -16.27 7.61 4.94
N VAL A 236 -15.85 6.34 5.06
CA VAL A 236 -15.02 5.65 4.05
C VAL A 236 -15.77 5.53 2.71
N LEU A 237 -17.04 5.11 2.75
CA LEU A 237 -17.83 4.94 1.53
C LEU A 237 -18.14 6.28 0.83
N ARG A 238 -18.51 7.33 1.58
CA ARG A 238 -18.78 8.66 1.02
C ARG A 238 -17.55 9.27 0.37
N SER A 239 -16.40 9.19 1.03
CA SER A 239 -15.14 9.73 0.49
C SER A 239 -14.68 8.97 -0.77
N SER A 240 -14.86 7.64 -0.79
CA SER A 240 -14.58 6.82 -1.98
C SER A 240 -15.49 7.17 -3.15
N THR A 241 -16.79 7.32 -2.91
CA THR A 241 -17.77 7.73 -3.92
C THR A 241 -17.52 9.14 -4.43
N ALA A 242 -17.19 10.09 -3.54
CA ALA A 242 -16.85 11.47 -3.92
C ALA A 242 -15.63 11.52 -4.86
N LEU A 243 -14.56 10.79 -4.54
CA LEU A 243 -13.38 10.69 -5.40
C LEU A 243 -13.72 10.03 -6.76
N ALA A 244 -14.58 9.00 -6.74
CA ALA A 244 -15.03 8.34 -7.95
C ALA A 244 -15.84 9.28 -8.88
N HIS A 245 -16.71 10.12 -8.33
CA HIS A 245 -17.44 11.13 -9.10
C HIS A 245 -16.50 12.16 -9.72
N CYS A 246 -15.54 12.68 -8.94
CA CYS A 246 -14.52 13.61 -9.45
C CYS A 246 -13.70 12.98 -10.60
N SER A 247 -13.32 11.71 -10.44
CA SER A 247 -12.56 10.97 -11.46
C SER A 247 -13.37 10.69 -12.73
N ALA A 248 -14.68 10.46 -12.60
CA ALA A 248 -15.57 10.30 -13.75
C ALA A 248 -15.65 11.59 -14.59
N LEU A 249 -15.73 12.75 -13.93
CA LEU A 249 -15.76 14.07 -14.56
C LEU A 249 -14.42 14.40 -15.22
N TRP A 250 -13.33 14.25 -14.47
CA TRP A 250 -11.98 14.52 -14.94
C TRP A 250 -11.00 13.44 -14.44
N PRO A 251 -10.57 12.50 -15.29
CA PRO A 251 -9.72 11.37 -14.88
C PRO A 251 -8.41 11.77 -14.20
N LEU A 252 -7.87 12.96 -14.54
CA LEU A 252 -6.63 13.46 -13.93
C LEU A 252 -6.78 13.73 -12.42
N SER A 253 -8.00 13.96 -11.92
CA SER A 253 -8.24 14.14 -10.49
C SER A 253 -7.77 12.93 -9.66
N ALA A 254 -7.96 11.70 -10.15
CA ALA A 254 -7.47 10.49 -9.48
C ALA A 254 -5.94 10.39 -9.52
N VAL A 255 -5.31 10.80 -10.63
CA VAL A 255 -3.84 10.83 -10.76
C VAL A 255 -3.24 11.85 -9.80
N ILE A 256 -3.80 13.07 -9.75
CA ILE A 256 -3.37 14.12 -8.82
C ILE A 256 -3.52 13.64 -7.37
N PHE A 257 -4.66 13.01 -7.04
CA PHE A 257 -4.88 12.43 -5.72
C PHE A 257 -3.81 11.41 -5.34
N LEU A 258 -3.52 10.43 -6.22
CA LEU A 258 -2.50 9.40 -5.97
C LEU A 258 -1.10 9.99 -5.83
N VAL A 259 -0.71 10.92 -6.72
CA VAL A 259 0.60 11.57 -6.66
C VAL A 259 0.74 12.39 -5.38
N MET A 260 -0.30 13.12 -4.98
CA MET A 260 -0.27 13.87 -3.73
C MET A 260 -0.15 12.95 -2.51
N LEU A 261 -0.96 11.90 -2.44
CA LEU A 261 -1.03 11.00 -1.29
C LEU A 261 0.21 10.11 -1.14
N PHE A 262 0.72 9.53 -2.23
CA PHE A 262 1.79 8.53 -2.18
C PHE A 262 3.19 9.09 -2.44
N LEU A 263 3.31 10.28 -3.04
CA LEU A 263 4.61 10.90 -3.32
C LEU A 263 4.83 12.16 -2.47
N PHE A 264 3.99 13.19 -2.62
CA PHE A 264 4.26 14.48 -1.99
C PHE A 264 4.09 14.46 -0.48
N VAL A 265 2.98 13.93 0.05
CA VAL A 265 2.73 13.90 1.50
C VAL A 265 3.83 13.12 2.25
N PRO A 266 4.23 11.90 1.83
CA PRO A 266 5.33 11.18 2.46
C PRO A 266 6.68 11.88 2.28
N ALA A 267 6.97 12.47 1.12
CA ALA A 267 8.22 13.18 0.87
C ALA A 267 8.36 14.42 1.77
N ILE A 268 7.30 15.21 1.91
CA ILE A 268 7.28 16.37 2.82
C ILE A 268 7.43 15.89 4.26
N SER A 269 6.68 14.87 4.68
CA SER A 269 6.75 14.33 6.03
C SER A 269 8.16 13.83 6.37
N LEU A 270 8.79 13.08 5.46
CA LEU A 270 10.16 12.59 5.63
C LEU A 270 11.18 13.72 5.67
N GLY A 271 11.06 14.72 4.79
CA GLY A 271 11.93 15.89 4.77
C GLY A 271 11.85 16.70 6.06
N LEU A 272 10.64 16.89 6.59
CA LEU A 272 10.43 17.57 7.87
C LEU A 272 11.03 16.79 9.03
N VAL A 273 10.83 15.46 9.08
CA VAL A 273 11.45 14.62 10.13
C VAL A 273 12.97 14.73 10.08
N TYR A 274 13.58 14.62 8.89
CA TYR A 274 15.03 14.70 8.73
C TYR A 274 15.60 16.05 9.23
N MET A 275 14.91 17.16 8.92
CA MET A 275 15.32 18.49 9.41
C MET A 275 15.14 18.63 10.92
N CYS A 276 14.03 18.14 11.48
CA CYS A 276 13.75 18.21 12.91
C CYS A 276 14.69 17.33 13.75
N THR A 277 15.28 16.28 13.18
CA THR A 277 16.24 15.39 13.85
C THR A 277 17.71 15.68 13.51
N ALA A 278 18.00 16.79 12.83
CA ALA A 278 19.36 17.15 12.45
C ALA A 278 20.24 17.47 13.67
N SER A 279 21.56 17.29 13.54
CA SER A 279 22.53 17.61 14.60
C SER A 279 22.70 19.11 14.82
N ASP A 280 22.48 19.91 13.78
CA ASP A 280 22.73 21.35 13.78
C ASP A 280 21.49 22.10 14.28
N GLY A 281 21.65 22.89 15.35
CA GLY A 281 20.54 23.62 15.96
C GLY A 281 19.82 24.60 15.02
N THR A 282 20.52 25.14 14.03
CA THR A 282 19.93 26.00 12.98
C THR A 282 19.00 25.22 12.06
N THR A 283 19.40 24.01 11.64
CA THR A 283 18.60 23.13 10.79
C THR A 283 17.35 22.64 11.51
N VAL A 284 17.47 22.31 12.80
CA VAL A 284 16.33 21.92 13.65
C VAL A 284 15.34 23.07 13.79
N ALA A 285 15.81 24.29 14.07
CA ALA A 285 14.95 25.47 14.17
C ALA A 285 14.20 25.75 12.86
N LEU A 286 14.88 25.65 11.71
CA LEU A 286 14.25 25.76 10.39
C LEU A 286 13.21 24.65 10.16
N GLY A 287 13.49 23.42 10.61
CA GLY A 287 12.57 22.29 10.54
C GLY A 287 11.26 22.53 11.29
N TYR A 288 11.32 23.08 12.50
CA TYR A 288 10.13 23.45 13.26
C TYR A 288 9.35 24.59 12.61
N VAL A 289 10.03 25.63 12.14
CA VAL A 289 9.39 26.76 11.44
C VAL A 289 8.65 26.27 10.19
N LEU A 290 9.31 25.42 9.38
CA LEU A 290 8.70 24.87 8.18
C LEU A 290 7.54 23.94 8.51
N SER A 291 7.62 23.15 9.58
CA SER A 291 6.53 22.30 10.04
C SER A 291 5.28 23.11 10.42
N VAL A 292 5.46 24.22 11.16
CA VAL A 292 4.36 25.14 11.50
C VAL A 292 3.79 25.77 10.24
N LEU A 293 4.63 26.22 9.32
CA LEU A 293 4.18 26.83 8.06
C LEU A 293 3.38 25.85 7.20
N VAL A 294 3.84 24.60 7.07
CA VAL A 294 3.11 23.53 6.36
C VAL A 294 1.77 23.27 7.05
N GLY A 295 1.77 23.13 8.37
CA GLY A 295 0.55 22.93 9.16
C GLY A 295 -0.45 24.09 9.00
N MET A 296 0.01 25.34 9.04
CA MET A 296 -0.81 26.52 8.82
C MET A 296 -1.37 26.56 7.39
N ASN A 297 -0.56 26.29 6.36
CA ASN A 297 -1.04 26.24 4.98
C ASN A 297 -2.09 25.14 4.78
N CYS A 298 -1.90 23.95 5.36
CA CYS A 298 -2.90 22.90 5.34
C CYS A 298 -4.19 23.32 6.06
N ALA A 299 -4.10 23.95 7.24
CA ALA A 299 -5.27 24.44 7.96
C ALA A 299 -6.02 25.52 7.18
N VAL A 300 -5.32 26.51 6.63
CA VAL A 300 -5.91 27.56 5.78
C VAL A 300 -6.57 26.95 4.55
N PHE A 301 -5.92 26.00 3.87
CA PHE A 301 -6.49 25.31 2.72
C PHE A 301 -7.76 24.54 3.09
N LEU A 302 -7.76 23.81 4.21
CA LEU A 302 -8.93 23.05 4.68
C LEU A 302 -10.08 23.99 5.07
N LEU A 303 -9.80 25.10 5.74
CA LEU A 303 -10.80 26.12 6.07
C LEU A 303 -11.36 26.80 4.83
N TRP A 304 -10.50 27.16 3.87
CA TRP A 304 -10.91 27.70 2.57
C TRP A 304 -11.74 26.73 1.76
N TYR A 305 -11.40 25.43 1.78
CA TYR A 305 -12.15 24.39 1.09
C TYR A 305 -13.50 24.09 1.77
N LYS A 306 -13.55 24.13 3.10
CA LYS A 306 -14.78 23.80 3.87
C LYS A 306 -15.76 24.96 3.96
N PHE A 307 -15.28 26.17 4.25
CA PHE A 307 -16.10 27.35 4.56
C PHE A 307 -16.00 28.46 3.50
N GLY A 308 -14.95 28.46 2.69
CA GLY A 308 -14.77 29.43 1.62
C GLY A 308 -15.35 28.96 0.28
N GLU A 309 -14.86 29.57 -0.80
CA GLU A 309 -15.29 29.26 -2.17
C GLU A 309 -14.62 28.03 -2.77
N GLY A 310 -13.66 27.41 -2.07
CA GLY A 310 -12.83 26.34 -2.66
C GLY A 310 -13.62 25.14 -3.16
N ARG A 311 -14.68 24.75 -2.45
CA ARG A 311 -15.59 23.67 -2.91
C ARG A 311 -16.31 24.07 -4.20
N ARG A 312 -16.87 25.29 -4.27
CA ARG A 312 -17.57 25.80 -5.45
C ARG A 312 -16.63 25.85 -6.66
N LEU A 313 -15.44 26.44 -6.48
CA LEU A 313 -14.43 26.60 -7.52
C LEU A 313 -13.94 25.24 -8.05
N TRP A 314 -13.81 24.24 -7.17
CA TRP A 314 -13.50 22.88 -7.56
C TRP A 314 -14.60 22.23 -8.39
N HIS A 315 -15.86 22.34 -7.99
CA HIS A 315 -16.98 21.80 -8.76
C HIS A 315 -17.12 22.48 -10.13
N THR A 316 -17.02 23.81 -10.17
CA THR A 316 -17.04 24.57 -11.44
C THR A 316 -15.88 24.17 -12.36
N LEU A 317 -14.68 23.92 -11.82
CA LEU A 317 -13.55 23.42 -12.59
C LEU A 317 -13.83 22.03 -13.18
N LEU A 318 -14.40 21.12 -12.38
CA LEU A 318 -14.75 19.77 -12.85
C LEU A 318 -15.83 19.80 -13.94
N GLU A 319 -16.85 20.64 -13.79
CA GLU A 319 -17.89 20.84 -14.80
C GLU A 319 -17.31 21.40 -16.10
N ARG A 320 -16.48 22.44 -16.01
CA ARG A 320 -15.78 23.00 -17.18
C ARG A 320 -14.96 21.93 -17.91
N LYS A 321 -14.21 21.11 -17.17
CA LYS A 321 -13.40 20.03 -17.75
C LYS A 321 -14.24 18.90 -18.36
N ARG A 322 -15.38 18.58 -17.76
CA ARG A 322 -16.37 17.65 -18.34
C ARG A 322 -16.89 18.19 -19.67
N MET A 323 -17.30 19.46 -19.72
CA MET A 323 -17.80 20.11 -20.95
C MET A 323 -16.74 20.13 -22.05
N GLU A 324 -15.49 20.50 -21.73
CA GLU A 324 -14.37 20.44 -22.69
C GLU A 324 -14.18 19.02 -23.27
N ARG A 325 -14.40 17.97 -22.47
CA ARG A 325 -14.29 16.58 -22.91
C ARG A 325 -15.47 16.14 -23.78
N GLU A 326 -16.69 16.52 -23.42
CA GLU A 326 -17.89 16.22 -24.20
C GLU A 326 -17.84 16.95 -25.56
N LEU A 327 -17.42 18.22 -25.58
CA LEU A 327 -17.16 18.97 -26.82
C LEU A 327 -16.10 18.29 -27.69
N ARG A 328 -15.02 17.74 -27.12
CA ARG A 328 -14.03 16.96 -27.90
C ARG A 328 -14.59 15.65 -28.45
N LYS A 329 -15.54 15.03 -27.75
CA LYS A 329 -16.10 13.72 -28.11
C LYS A 329 -17.25 13.83 -29.13
N TYR A 330 -18.04 14.89 -29.05
CA TYR A 330 -19.24 15.11 -29.86
C TYR A 330 -19.16 16.34 -30.77
N GLY A 331 -18.20 17.25 -30.59
CA GLY A 331 -18.07 18.51 -31.32
C GLY A 331 -17.65 18.40 -32.80
N GLY A 332 -17.81 17.22 -33.41
CA GLY A 332 -17.92 17.09 -34.87
C GLY A 332 -19.38 17.12 -35.37
N ASN A 333 -20.39 17.03 -34.49
CA ASN A 333 -21.79 17.07 -34.86
C ASN A 333 -22.69 17.49 -33.68
N ILE A 334 -23.46 18.57 -33.91
CA ILE A 334 -24.63 19.07 -33.15
C ILE A 334 -24.31 20.14 -32.07
N GLY A 335 -25.11 21.22 -32.11
CA GLY A 335 -24.99 22.45 -31.34
C GLY A 335 -25.17 22.29 -29.83
N MET A 336 -24.72 23.31 -29.11
CA MET A 336 -24.71 23.37 -27.65
C MET A 336 -26.05 22.94 -27.05
N PRO A 337 -26.10 21.94 -26.15
CA PRO A 337 -27.28 21.72 -25.34
C PRO A 337 -27.46 22.92 -24.41
N THR A 338 -28.68 23.44 -24.39
CA THR A 338 -29.13 24.51 -23.50
C THR A 338 -28.89 24.14 -22.03
N PHE A 339 -28.33 25.08 -21.28
CA PHE A 339 -28.18 25.02 -19.82
C PHE A 339 -29.52 24.65 -19.17
N VAL A 340 -29.53 23.55 -18.43
CA VAL A 340 -30.49 23.32 -17.36
C VAL A 340 -29.69 23.58 -16.08
N ASP A 341 -29.99 24.69 -15.41
CA ASP A 341 -29.37 25.00 -14.12
C ASP A 341 -29.64 23.85 -13.15
N PRO A 342 -28.66 23.45 -12.32
CA PRO A 342 -28.90 22.46 -11.28
C PRO A 342 -29.98 22.99 -10.34
N GLU A 343 -31.05 22.20 -10.14
CA GLU A 343 -32.04 22.49 -9.10
C GLU A 343 -31.31 22.69 -7.76
N PRO A 344 -31.65 23.74 -7.00
CA PRO A 344 -31.05 23.96 -5.70
C PRO A 344 -31.35 22.76 -4.80
N GLU A 345 -30.32 22.19 -4.18
CA GLU A 345 -30.49 21.19 -3.12
C GLU A 345 -31.46 21.76 -2.07
N PRO A 346 -32.49 21.00 -1.65
CA PRO A 346 -33.36 21.46 -0.57
C PRO A 346 -32.53 21.70 0.68
N SER A 347 -32.68 22.89 1.26
CA SER A 347 -32.01 23.30 2.49
C SER A 347 -32.33 22.32 3.62
N GLU A 348 -31.30 21.74 4.23
CA GLU A 348 -31.37 20.83 5.39
C GLU A 348 -31.80 21.54 6.70
N TYR A 349 -32.65 22.58 6.61
CA TYR A 349 -33.14 23.39 7.73
C TYR A 349 -34.66 23.56 7.74
N GLU A 350 -35.43 22.58 7.26
CA GLU A 350 -36.84 22.43 7.65
C GLU A 350 -37.16 20.97 7.94
N LEU A 351 -37.59 20.74 9.20
CA LEU A 351 -38.05 19.51 9.88
C LEU A 351 -37.00 18.66 10.63
#